data_AF-A0AAU7IBH0-F1
#
_entry.id   AF-A0AAU7IBH0-F1
#
_cell.length_a   1.000
_cell.length_b   1.000
_cell.length_c   1.000
_cell.angle_alpha   90.00
_cell.angle_beta   90.00
_cell.angle_gamma   90.00
#
_symmetry.space_group_name_H-M   'P 1'
#
loop_
_entity.id
_entity.type
_entity.pdbx_description
1 polymer ?
#
loop_
_entity_poly.entity_id
_entity_poly.type
_entity_poly.pdbx_seq_one_letter_code
_entity_poly.pdbx_strand_id
1 'polypeptide(L)'
;MITETEFNVLKVMAEKDINWNWIALDRALYTRNVPGFGNVANIVTSLVNSGLVDVVYGEDKSRPRYKVAQNGFNLIKEQQHLF
;
A
#
# COMPACT_ATOMS: atom_id res chain seq x y z
N MET A 1 -5.36 -13.00 -5.60
CA MET A 1 -5.12 -13.20 -4.16
C MET A 1 -3.84 -12.46 -3.84
N ILE A 2 -3.85 -11.58 -2.83
CA ILE A 2 -2.63 -10.88 -2.41
C ILE A 2 -1.82 -11.77 -1.45
N THR A 3 -0.52 -11.53 -1.41
CA THR A 3 0.42 -12.15 -0.48
C THR A 3 0.35 -11.51 0.90
N GLU A 4 0.88 -12.19 1.91
CA GLU A 4 1.03 -11.62 3.26
C GLU A 4 1.88 -10.34 3.26
N THR A 5 2.95 -10.31 2.47
CA THR A 5 3.79 -9.11 2.29
C THR A 5 2.97 -7.95 1.74
N GLU A 6 2.22 -8.15 0.66
CA GLU A 6 1.35 -7.12 0.07
C GLU A 6 0.29 -6.64 1.06
N PHE A 7 -0.29 -7.56 1.84
CA PHE A 7 -1.27 -7.22 2.87
C PHE A 7 -0.64 -6.39 4.01
N ASN A 8 0.58 -6.74 4.45
CA ASN A 8 1.31 -5.97 5.45
C ASN A 8 1.66 -4.57 4.95
N VAL A 9 2.05 -4.43 3.68
CA VAL A 9 2.27 -3.11 3.06
C VAL A 9 0.96 -2.31 3.01
N LEU A 10 -0.15 -2.94 2.62
CA LEU A 10 -1.47 -2.31 2.57
C LEU A 10 -1.91 -1.77 3.95
N LYS A 11 -1.67 -2.53 5.03
CA LYS A 11 -1.94 -2.08 6.41
C LYS A 11 -1.14 -0.82 6.77
N VAL A 12 0.16 -0.79 6.45
CA VAL A 12 1.01 0.40 6.72
C VAL A 12 0.52 1.61 5.94
N MET A 13 0.13 1.42 4.67
CA MET A 13 -0.43 2.51 3.87
C MET A 13 -1.72 3.07 4.48
N ALA A 14 -2.55 2.22 5.09
CA ALA A 14 -3.83 2.59 5.69
C ALA A 14 -3.70 3.30 7.06
N GLU A 15 -2.54 3.28 7.72
CA GLU A 15 -2.34 3.94 9.02
C GLU A 15 -2.48 5.47 8.95
N LYS A 16 -2.30 6.06 7.76
CA LYS A 16 -2.38 7.49 7.53
C LYS A 16 -3.16 7.78 6.27
N ASP A 17 -4.10 8.71 6.35
CA ASP A 17 -4.81 9.22 5.18
C ASP A 17 -3.94 10.25 4.42
N ILE A 18 -2.93 9.73 3.71
CA ILE A 18 -1.99 10.53 2.92
C ILE A 18 -1.73 9.90 1.55
N ASN A 19 -1.29 10.75 0.62
CA ASN A 19 -0.79 10.34 -0.69
C ASN A 19 0.69 9.92 -0.59
N TRP A 20 0.93 8.62 -0.48
CA TRP A 20 2.26 8.02 -0.37
C TRP A 20 3.05 8.20 -1.67
N ASN A 21 4.32 8.59 -1.58
CA ASN A 21 5.28 8.25 -2.63
C ASN A 21 6.04 6.99 -2.21
N TRP A 22 6.64 6.29 -3.18
CA TRP A 22 7.33 5.03 -2.92
C TRP A 22 8.49 5.17 -1.93
N ILE A 23 9.23 6.29 -1.92
CA ILE A 23 10.37 6.52 -1.00
C ILE A 23 9.88 6.67 0.44
N ALA A 24 8.82 7.45 0.65
CA ALA A 24 8.24 7.64 1.98
C ALA A 24 7.62 6.34 2.50
N LEU A 25 7.01 5.56 1.61
CA LEU A 25 6.45 4.24 1.95
C LEU A 25 7.57 3.26 2.32
N ASP A 26 8.62 3.15 1.51
CA ASP A 26 9.79 2.31 1.77
C ASP A 26 10.40 2.58 3.16
N ARG A 27 10.62 3.86 3.48
CA ARG A 27 11.10 4.26 4.82
C ARG A 27 10.12 3.87 5.93
N ALA A 28 8.82 4.06 5.72
CA ALA A 28 7.81 3.70 6.72
C ALA A 28 7.74 2.19 6.98
N LEU A 29 7.90 1.37 5.92
CA LEU A 29 7.96 -0.09 6.00
C LEU A 29 9.23 -0.55 6.74
N TYR A 30 10.38 0.05 6.42
CA TYR A 30 11.64 -0.21 7.10
C TYR A 30 11.55 0.11 8.59
N THR A 31 11.06 1.30 8.96
CA THR A 31 10.90 1.71 10.37
C THR A 31 9.96 0.78 11.16
N ARG A 32 8.98 0.16 10.50
CA ARG A 32 8.04 -0.79 11.12
C ARG A 32 8.55 -2.23 11.13
N ASN A 33 9.76 -2.49 10.63
CA ASN A 33 10.31 -3.83 10.45
C ASN A 33 9.34 -4.76 9.70
N VAL A 34 8.64 -4.25 8.68
CA VAL A 34 7.78 -5.10 7.85
C VAL A 34 8.66 -6.16 7.16
N PRO A 35 8.31 -7.45 7.21
CA PRO A 35 9.09 -8.47 6.54
C PRO A 35 8.81 -8.50 5.02
N GLY A 36 9.84 -8.80 4.22
CA GLY A 36 9.67 -9.20 2.82
C GLY A 36 9.38 -8.10 1.78
N PHE A 37 9.36 -6.82 2.14
CA PHE A 37 8.93 -5.72 1.23
C PHE A 37 9.98 -5.24 0.20
N GLY A 38 11.08 -5.97 -0.01
CA GLY A 38 12.29 -5.47 -0.69
C GLY A 38 12.12 -4.88 -2.10
N ASN A 39 10.96 -5.05 -2.76
CA ASN A 39 10.59 -4.32 -3.97
C ASN A 39 9.23 -3.62 -3.81
N VAL A 40 9.25 -2.46 -3.16
CA VAL A 40 8.04 -1.65 -2.87
C VAL A 40 7.30 -1.25 -4.15
N ALA A 41 8.02 -0.91 -5.22
CA ALA A 41 7.39 -0.49 -6.48
C ALA A 41 6.54 -1.62 -7.10
N ASN A 42 7.07 -2.84 -7.14
CA ASN A 42 6.32 -4.00 -7.64
C ASN A 42 5.13 -4.34 -6.74
N ILE A 43 5.32 -4.28 -5.42
CA ILE A 43 4.24 -4.53 -4.44
C ILE A 43 3.09 -3.53 -4.65
N VAL A 44 3.41 -2.23 -4.71
CA VAL A 44 2.40 -1.19 -4.94
C VAL A 44 1.72 -1.37 -6.30
N THR A 45 2.47 -1.73 -7.35
CA THR A 45 1.89 -2.04 -8.67
C THR A 45 0.90 -3.20 -8.60
N SER A 46 1.24 -4.27 -7.88
CA SER A 46 0.34 -5.41 -7.66
C SER A 46 -0.92 -5.03 -6.88
N LEU A 47 -0.78 -4.20 -5.83
CA LEU A 47 -1.90 -3.68 -5.06
C LEU A 47 -2.82 -2.77 -5.90
N VAL A 48 -2.25 -1.97 -6.81
CA VAL A 48 -2.99 -1.16 -7.78
C VAL A 48 -3.75 -2.05 -8.76
N ASN A 49 -3.09 -3.04 -9.35
CA ASN A 49 -3.72 -4.00 -10.26
C ASN A 49 -4.84 -4.81 -9.59
N SER A 50 -4.76 -4.99 -8.27
CA SER A 50 -5.78 -5.65 -7.46
C SER A 50 -6.91 -4.71 -7.02
N GLY A 51 -6.85 -3.42 -7.35
CA GLY A 51 -7.85 -2.41 -6.96
C GLY A 51 -7.86 -2.07 -5.47
N LEU A 52 -6.79 -2.37 -4.74
CA LEU A 52 -6.67 -2.11 -3.29
C LEU A 52 -5.97 -0.78 -3.00
N VAL A 53 -5.23 -0.26 -3.98
CA VAL A 53 -4.51 1.02 -3.93
C VAL A 53 -4.84 1.80 -5.20
N ASP A 54 -5.14 3.08 -5.05
CA ASP A 54 -5.33 4.00 -6.17
C ASP A 54 -4.02 4.74 -6.49
N VAL A 55 -3.80 5.01 -7.77
CA VAL A 55 -2.76 5.94 -8.21
C VAL A 55 -3.33 7.36 -8.23
N VAL A 56 -2.65 8.28 -7.56
CA VAL A 56 -2.98 9.70 -7.51
C VAL A 56 -1.92 10.46 -8.30
N TYR A 57 -2.35 11.08 -9.41
CA TYR A 57 -1.49 11.93 -10.23
C TYR A 57 -1.63 13.38 -9.79
N GLY A 58 -0.49 14.03 -9.57
CA GLY A 58 -0.41 15.49 -9.52
C GLY A 58 -0.21 16.08 -10.92
N GLU A 59 0.23 17.34 -10.99
CA GLU A 59 0.60 17.99 -12.26
C GLU A 59 1.75 17.25 -12.97
N ASP A 60 2.72 16.75 -12.20
CA ASP A 60 3.83 15.92 -12.70
C ASP A 60 3.47 14.43 -12.63
N LYS A 61 3.08 13.86 -13.78
CA LYS A 61 2.74 12.44 -13.92
C LYS A 61 3.92 11.50 -13.72
N SER A 62 5.17 11.99 -13.75
CA SER A 62 6.36 11.16 -13.51
C SER A 62 6.55 10.78 -12.04
N ARG A 63 5.78 11.41 -11.13
CA ARG A 63 5.86 11.20 -9.68
C ARG A 63 4.52 10.76 -9.10
N PRO A 64 4.02 9.57 -9.49
CA PRO A 64 2.76 9.07 -8.98
C PRO A 64 2.79 8.95 -7.46
N ARG A 65 1.65 9.26 -6.86
CA ARG A 65 1.36 8.98 -5.45
C ARG A 65 0.37 7.84 -5.36
N TYR A 66 0.24 7.28 -4.17
CA TYR A 66 -0.59 6.11 -3.91
C TYR A 66 -1.39 6.32 -2.64
N LYS A 67 -2.66 5.91 -2.66
CA LYS A 67 -3.53 5.90 -1.49
C LYS A 67 -4.31 4.60 -1.44
N VAL A 68 -4.71 4.17 -0.25
CA VAL A 68 -5.55 2.97 -0.11
C VAL A 68 -6.94 3.25 -0.70
N ALA A 69 -7.39 2.37 -1.59
CA ALA A 69 -8.73 2.44 -2.16
C ALA A 69 -9.77 1.89 -1.17
N GLN A 70 -11.05 2.15 -1.40
CA GLN A 70 -12.11 1.65 -0.51
C GLN A 70 -12.08 0.12 -0.36
N ASN A 71 -11.80 -0.62 -1.45
CA ASN A 71 -11.67 -2.07 -1.41
C ASN A 71 -10.49 -2.53 -0.54
N GLY A 72 -9.40 -1.75 -0.49
CA GLY A 72 -8.26 -1.99 0.40
C GLY A 72 -8.65 -1.88 1.87
N PHE A 73 -9.40 -0.83 2.24
CA PHE A 73 -9.92 -0.68 3.60
C PHE A 73 -10.92 -1.78 3.97
N ASN A 74 -11.80 -2.16 3.04
CA ASN A 74 -12.75 -3.26 3.26
C ASN A 74 -12.00 -4.58 3.54
N LEU A 75 -10.99 -4.91 2.73
CA LEU A 75 -10.18 -6.11 2.91
C LEU A 75 -9.45 -6.13 4.26
N ILE A 76 -8.85 -5.00 4.67
CA ILE A 76 -8.21 -4.90 5.99
C ILE A 76 -9.22 -5.20 7.11
N LYS A 77 -10.42 -4.62 7.02
CA LYS A 77 -11.47 -4.81 8.03
C LYS A 77 -11.96 -6.26 8.06
N GLU A 78 -12.20 -6.86 6.91
CA GLU A 78 -12.61 -8.27 6.79
C GLU A 78 -11.59 -9.22 7.43
N GLN A 79 -10.30 -9.02 7.16
CA GLN A 79 -9.26 -9.88 7.74
C GLN A 79 -9.00 -9.60 9.22
N GLN A 80 -9.20 -8.38 9.71
CA GLN A 80 -9.11 -8.08 11.15
C GLN A 80 -10.22 -8.72 11.98
N HIS A 81 -11.35 -9.07 11.38
CA HIS A 81 -12.44 -9.77 12.05
C HIS A 81 -12.30 -11.31 12.01
N LEU A 82 -11.31 -11.82 11.25
CA LEU A 82 -11.04 -13.26 11.08
C LEU A 82 -9.95 -13.79 12.02
N PHE A 83 -9.34 -12.92 12.84
CA PHE A 83 -8.33 -13.24 13.85
C PHE A 83 -8.69 -12.58 15.19
#